data_AF-A0A3P7LTP5-F1
#
_entry.id   AF-A0A3P7LTP5-F1
#
_cell.length_a   1.000
_cell.length_b   1.000
_cell.length_c   1.000
_cell.angle_alpha   90.00
_cell.angle_beta   90.00
_cell.angle_gamma   90.00
#
_symmetry.space_group_name_H-M   'P 1'
#
loop_
_entity.id
_entity.type
_entity.pdbx_description
1 polymer ?
#
loop_
_entity_poly.entity_id
_entity_poly.type
_entity_poly.pdbx_seq_one_letter_code
_entity_poly.pdbx_strand_id
1 'polypeptide(L)'
;MNHLREHYMLVNYTVASIFVQNPGNLDDPKRLQLMNNLVADFESYPECLGSNFSHYFVRDYKFFQETVELEEDEAFGEEPQRNNTFTKSAMQPFFSWPEFKHWNGFVKFDEQGKLNRVWIVVAYHGQQLGDNVYRKGILER
;
A
#
# COMPACT_ATOMS: atom_id res chain seq x y z
N MET A 1 22.70 3.93 -30.93
CA MET A 1 22.00 3.54 -29.69
C MET A 1 23.05 3.16 -28.65
N ASN A 2 22.86 3.53 -27.39
CA ASN A 2 23.94 3.47 -26.37
C ASN A 2 23.79 2.18 -25.55
N HIS A 3 24.57 1.15 -25.88
CA HIS A 3 24.40 -0.22 -25.34
C HIS A 3 24.42 -0.29 -23.81
N LEU A 4 25.21 0.57 -23.14
CA LEU A 4 25.25 0.64 -21.68
C LEU A 4 23.94 1.16 -21.08
N ARG A 5 23.31 2.12 -21.75
CA ARG A 5 22.01 2.66 -21.33
C ARG A 5 20.92 1.61 -21.48
N GLU A 6 20.95 0.84 -22.56
CA GLU A 6 19.93 -0.19 -22.82
C GLU A 6 20.05 -1.38 -21.86
N HIS A 7 21.26 -1.79 -21.49
CA HIS A 7 21.47 -2.93 -20.61
C HIS A 7 21.37 -2.59 -19.11
N TYR A 8 21.78 -1.39 -18.71
CA TYR A 8 21.92 -1.03 -17.30
C TYR A 8 21.05 0.13 -16.83
N MET A 9 20.55 0.99 -17.74
CA MET A 9 19.77 2.19 -17.37
C MET A 9 18.30 2.13 -17.79
N LEU A 10 17.92 1.33 -18.79
CA LEU A 10 16.52 1.13 -19.14
C LEU A 10 15.87 0.28 -18.06
N VAL A 11 15.17 0.99 -17.18
CA VAL A 11 14.42 0.41 -16.07
C VAL A 11 13.31 -0.45 -16.65
N ASN A 12 13.53 -1.76 -16.63
CA ASN A 12 12.52 -2.79 -16.94
C ASN A 12 11.44 -2.87 -15.86
N TYR A 13 11.22 -1.79 -15.11
CA TYR A 13 10.25 -1.73 -14.03
C TYR A 13 9.22 -0.65 -14.30
N THR A 14 8.00 -0.91 -13.86
CA THR A 14 6.92 0.06 -13.85
C THR A 14 6.11 -0.11 -12.57
N VAL A 15 5.29 0.87 -12.26
CA VAL A 15 4.44 0.86 -11.07
C VAL A 15 3.00 1.12 -11.49
N ALA A 16 2.07 0.32 -10.95
CA ALA A 16 0.65 0.62 -11.02
C ALA A 16 0.26 1.43 -9.77
N SER A 17 -0.31 2.61 -9.99
CA SER A 17 -0.90 3.44 -8.95
C SER A 17 -2.40 3.19 -8.87
N ILE A 18 -2.84 2.61 -7.76
CA ILE A 18 -4.24 2.26 -7.52
C ILE A 18 -4.81 3.27 -6.52
N PHE A 19 -5.79 4.06 -6.96
CA PHE A 19 -6.46 5.05 -6.13
C PHE A 19 -7.83 4.52 -5.71
N VAL A 20 -7.96 4.11 -4.46
CA VAL A 20 -9.23 3.66 -3.90
C VAL A 20 -9.92 4.86 -3.26
N GLN A 21 -11.09 5.19 -3.79
CA GLN A 21 -11.99 6.21 -3.23
C GLN A 21 -13.06 5.53 -2.40
N ASN A 22 -13.32 6.04 -1.20
CA ASN A 22 -14.32 5.54 -0.27
C ASN A 22 -14.22 4.03 -0.03
N PRO A 23 -13.11 3.54 0.58
CA PRO A 23 -12.94 2.11 0.87
C PRO A 23 -14.00 1.56 1.84
N GLY A 24 -14.72 2.45 2.53
CA GLY A 24 -15.75 2.10 3.51
C GLY A 24 -15.13 1.84 4.89
N ASN A 25 -15.88 1.15 5.75
CA ASN A 25 -15.39 0.78 7.07
C ASN A 25 -14.50 -0.46 6.96
N LEU A 26 -13.21 -0.32 7.23
CA LEU A 26 -12.26 -1.45 7.22
C LEU A 26 -12.26 -2.25 8.54
N ASP A 27 -12.96 -1.78 9.58
CA ASP A 27 -13.25 -2.61 10.75
C ASP A 27 -14.27 -3.72 10.44
N ASP A 28 -15.01 -3.63 9.32
CA ASP A 28 -15.82 -4.74 8.79
C ASP A 28 -14.91 -5.77 8.10
N PRO A 29 -14.81 -7.02 8.61
CA PRO A 29 -13.95 -8.05 8.03
C PRO A 29 -14.20 -8.30 6.55
N LYS A 30 -15.45 -8.17 6.07
CA LYS A 30 -15.79 -8.38 4.66
C LYS A 30 -15.20 -7.29 3.77
N ARG A 31 -15.20 -6.04 4.25
CA ARG A 31 -14.64 -4.89 3.52
C ARG A 31 -13.12 -4.95 3.51
N LEU A 32 -12.52 -5.32 4.64
CA LEU A 32 -11.09 -5.54 4.73
C LEU A 32 -10.61 -6.65 3.78
N GLN A 33 -11.35 -7.76 3.74
CA GLN A 33 -11.06 -8.86 2.80
C GLN A 33 -11.18 -8.40 1.34
N LEU A 34 -12.19 -7.61 0.99
CA LEU A 34 -12.33 -7.08 -0.37
C LEU A 34 -11.13 -6.22 -0.77
N MET A 35 -10.66 -5.35 0.12
CA MET A 35 -9.45 -4.54 -0.11
C MET A 35 -8.20 -5.41 -0.26
N ASN A 36 -8.03 -6.42 0.60
CA ASN A 36 -6.90 -7.34 0.50
C ASN A 36 -6.92 -8.15 -0.80
N ASN A 37 -8.09 -8.60 -1.23
CA ASN A 37 -8.25 -9.33 -2.49
C ASN A 37 -7.95 -8.44 -3.69
N LEU A 38 -8.41 -7.18 -3.69
CA LEU A 38 -8.06 -6.21 -4.73
C LEU A 38 -6.55 -6.10 -4.90
N VAL A 39 -5.81 -5.92 -3.80
CA VAL A 39 -4.34 -5.83 -3.85
C VAL A 39 -3.72 -7.16 -4.30
N ALA A 40 -4.22 -8.28 -3.78
CA ALA A 40 -3.74 -9.61 -4.17
C ALA A 40 -3.94 -9.90 -5.67
N ASP A 41 -5.04 -9.44 -6.27
CA ASP A 41 -5.31 -9.60 -7.70
C ASP A 41 -4.26 -8.84 -8.53
N PHE A 42 -3.91 -7.61 -8.12
CA PHE A 42 -2.80 -6.86 -8.75
C PHE A 42 -1.43 -7.51 -8.50
N GLU A 43 -1.25 -8.19 -7.37
CA GLU A 43 -0.01 -8.88 -7.06
C GLU A 43 0.12 -10.23 -7.76
N SER A 44 -0.99 -10.79 -8.26
CA SER A 44 -1.04 -12.12 -8.87
C SER A 44 -0.41 -12.20 -10.27
N TYR A 45 -0.19 -11.06 -10.92
CA TYR A 45 0.45 -11.02 -12.23
C TYR A 45 1.89 -11.55 -12.14
N PRO A 46 2.35 -12.36 -13.11
CA PRO A 46 3.68 -12.97 -13.05
C PRO A 46 4.82 -11.96 -13.11
N GLU A 47 4.56 -10.77 -13.64
CA GLU A 47 5.48 -9.64 -13.69
C GLU A 47 5.57 -8.87 -12.37
N CYS A 48 4.68 -9.13 -11.41
CA CYS A 48 4.69 -8.44 -10.12
C CYS A 48 5.94 -8.82 -9.33
N LEU A 49 6.58 -7.84 -8.68
CA LEU A 49 7.70 -8.11 -7.78
C LEU A 49 7.28 -8.81 -6.48
N GLY A 50 5.98 -8.92 -6.25
CA GLY A 50 5.38 -9.62 -5.11
C GLY A 50 4.87 -8.67 -4.02
N SER A 51 4.22 -9.25 -3.01
CA SER A 51 3.55 -8.52 -1.95
C SER A 51 4.50 -7.69 -1.07
N ASN A 52 5.77 -8.10 -0.96
CA ASN A 52 6.78 -7.40 -0.16
C ASN A 52 7.22 -6.06 -0.77
N PHE A 53 7.02 -5.88 -2.07
CA PHE A 53 7.36 -4.66 -2.79
C PHE A 53 6.13 -3.80 -3.12
N SER A 54 4.96 -4.23 -2.64
CA SER A 54 3.71 -3.52 -2.82
C SER A 54 3.45 -2.61 -1.63
N HIS A 55 3.24 -1.34 -1.92
CA HIS A 55 3.02 -0.30 -0.93
C HIS A 55 1.55 -0.30 -0.52
N TYR A 56 1.21 -1.09 0.50
CA TYR A 56 -0.15 -1.23 1.03
C TYR A 56 -0.23 -1.08 2.56
N PHE A 57 -0.85 0.03 3.00
CA PHE A 57 -0.81 0.49 4.40
C PHE A 57 -1.39 -0.49 5.41
N VAL A 58 -2.38 -1.31 5.04
CA VAL A 58 -3.05 -2.22 5.98
C VAL A 58 -2.07 -3.26 6.53
N ARG A 59 -1.11 -3.71 5.71
CA ARG A 59 -0.09 -4.66 6.15
C ARG A 59 0.86 -4.02 7.14
N ASP A 60 1.36 -2.84 6.80
CA ASP A 60 2.28 -2.10 7.67
C ASP A 60 1.61 -1.66 8.97
N TYR A 61 0.34 -1.25 8.90
CA TYR A 61 -0.41 -0.88 10.09
C TYR A 61 -0.62 -2.11 10.97
N LYS A 62 -1.05 -3.25 10.41
CA LYS A 62 -1.17 -4.50 11.17
C LYS A 62 0.16 -4.90 11.84
N PHE A 63 1.27 -4.76 11.11
CA PHE A 63 2.60 -5.00 11.67
C PHE A 63 2.91 -4.06 12.83
N PHE A 64 2.62 -2.77 12.70
CA PHE A 64 2.77 -1.79 13.78
C PHE A 64 1.94 -2.17 15.02
N GLN A 65 0.70 -2.60 14.84
CA GLN A 65 -0.14 -3.05 15.96
C GLN A 65 0.40 -4.30 16.65
N GLU A 66 0.87 -5.28 15.87
CA GLU A 66 1.36 -6.56 16.39
C GLU A 66 2.76 -6.47 17.04
N THR A 67 3.51 -5.41 16.77
CA THR A 67 4.89 -5.27 17.27
C THR A 67 5.02 -4.07 18.19
N VAL A 68 4.80 -2.86 17.67
CA VAL A 68 5.07 -1.62 18.40
C VAL A 68 4.00 -1.37 19.45
N GLU A 69 2.71 -1.43 19.09
CA GLU A 69 1.63 -1.17 20.07
C GLU A 69 1.61 -2.24 21.17
N LEU A 70 1.77 -3.52 20.83
CA LEU A 70 1.80 -4.59 21.84
C LEU A 70 3.02 -4.49 22.77
N GLU A 71 4.20 -4.17 22.27
CA GLU A 71 5.39 -3.97 23.11
C GLU A 71 5.22 -2.77 24.07
N GLU A 72 4.59 -1.68 23.60
CA GLU A 72 4.27 -0.52 24.44
C GLU A 72 3.20 -0.88 25.49
N ASP A 73 2.10 -1.52 25.09
CA ASP A 73 1.01 -1.92 26.00
C ASP A 73 1.51 -2.88 27.10
N GLU A 74 2.38 -3.84 26.77
CA GLU A 74 3.00 -4.75 27.73
C GLU A 74 3.94 -4.02 28.71
N ALA A 75 4.63 -2.97 28.25
CA ALA A 75 5.53 -2.18 29.08
C ALA A 75 4.78 -1.22 30.03
N PHE A 76 3.62 -0.70 29.61
CA PHE A 76 2.86 0.33 30.33
C PHE A 76 1.56 -0.18 30.99
N GLY A 77 1.15 -1.43 30.72
CA GLY A 77 0.02 -2.10 31.38
C GLY A 77 -1.36 -1.62 30.92
N GLU A 78 -1.50 -1.11 29.70
CA GLU A 78 -2.78 -0.66 29.14
C GLU A 78 -3.48 -1.80 28.38
N GLU A 79 -4.80 -1.97 28.58
CA GLU A 79 -5.58 -2.96 27.82
C GLU A 79 -6.02 -2.37 26.46
N PRO A 80 -5.74 -3.05 25.32
CA PRO A 80 -6.08 -2.51 24.01
C PRO A 80 -7.59 -2.58 23.75
N GLN A 81 -8.28 -1.44 23.75
CA GLN A 81 -9.67 -1.35 23.29
C GLN A 81 -9.74 -1.30 21.75
N ARG A 82 -10.01 -2.46 21.14
CA ARG A 82 -9.94 -2.69 19.68
C ARG A 82 -11.23 -2.39 18.88
N ASN A 83 -12.10 -1.52 19.37
CA ASN A 83 -13.42 -1.36 18.73
C ASN A 83 -13.42 -0.45 17.49
N ASN A 84 -12.35 0.30 17.20
CA ASN A 84 -12.26 1.26 16.08
C ASN A 84 -10.82 1.40 15.56
N THR A 85 -10.30 0.38 14.89
CA THR A 85 -8.89 0.28 14.50
C THR A 85 -8.53 1.17 13.31
N PHE A 86 -9.44 1.39 12.35
CA PHE A 86 -9.14 2.15 11.12
C PHE A 86 -9.62 3.61 11.14
N THR A 87 -9.80 4.18 12.32
CA THR A 87 -10.16 5.59 12.48
C THR A 87 -8.93 6.49 12.56
N LYS A 88 -9.07 7.77 12.20
CA LYS A 88 -7.96 8.74 12.26
C LYS A 88 -7.31 8.80 13.65
N SER A 89 -8.12 8.76 14.71
CA SER A 89 -7.63 8.80 16.09
C SER A 89 -6.84 7.54 16.47
N ALA A 90 -7.31 6.36 16.06
CA ALA A 90 -6.63 5.10 16.36
C ALA A 90 -5.34 4.94 15.57
N MET A 91 -5.30 5.43 14.32
CA MET A 91 -4.10 5.37 13.49
C MET A 91 -3.12 6.53 13.73
N GLN A 92 -3.44 7.47 14.63
CA GLN A 92 -2.60 8.63 14.89
C GLN A 92 -1.18 8.26 15.39
N PRO A 93 -0.99 7.26 16.29
CA PRO A 93 0.33 6.79 16.69
C PRO A 93 1.14 6.27 15.49
N PHE A 94 0.53 5.40 14.68
CA PHE A 94 1.12 4.88 13.44
C PHE A 94 1.61 5.99 12.51
N PHE A 95 0.79 7.03 12.29
CA PHE A 95 1.18 8.17 11.45
C PHE A 95 2.21 9.11 12.07
N SER A 96 2.43 9.02 13.38
CA SER A 96 3.40 9.85 14.10
C SER A 96 4.75 9.15 14.24
N TRP A 97 4.76 7.81 14.17
CA TRP A 97 5.96 7.00 14.26
C TRP A 97 6.92 7.28 13.08
N PRO A 98 8.23 7.53 13.31
CA PRO A 98 9.15 7.99 12.27
C PRO A 98 9.22 7.10 11.02
N GLU A 99 9.13 5.78 11.21
CA GLU A 99 9.22 4.74 10.20
C GLU A 99 7.96 4.71 9.32
N PHE A 100 6.79 5.01 9.90
CA PHE A 100 5.49 4.89 9.24
C PHE A 100 4.88 6.24 8.85
N LYS A 101 5.46 7.38 9.27
CA LYS A 101 4.93 8.73 9.03
C LYS A 101 4.63 9.05 7.56
N HIS A 102 5.33 8.40 6.64
CA HIS A 102 5.17 8.60 5.20
C HIS A 102 3.75 8.22 4.72
N TRP A 103 3.07 7.32 5.44
CA TRP A 103 1.69 6.92 5.15
C TRP A 103 0.66 8.06 5.21
N ASN A 104 0.96 9.18 5.88
CA ASN A 104 0.15 10.41 5.85
C ASN A 104 -0.06 10.97 4.41
N GLY A 105 0.86 10.66 3.50
CA GLY A 105 0.75 11.04 2.09
C GLY A 105 -0.24 10.18 1.30
N PHE A 106 -0.42 8.92 1.71
CA PHE A 106 -1.11 7.88 0.94
C PHE A 106 -2.49 7.52 1.51
N VAL A 107 -2.72 7.85 2.78
CA VAL A 107 -4.00 7.62 3.46
C VAL A 107 -4.63 8.96 3.81
N LYS A 108 -5.90 9.15 3.43
CA LYS A 108 -6.68 10.35 3.75
C LYS A 108 -7.97 9.98 4.48
N PHE A 109 -8.27 10.80 5.47
CA PHE A 109 -9.50 10.70 6.26
C PHE A 109 -10.45 11.86 5.90
N ASP A 110 -11.73 11.67 6.13
CA ASP A 110 -12.74 12.72 6.05
C ASP A 110 -12.73 13.62 7.31
N GLU A 111 -13.61 14.62 7.31
CA GLU A 111 -13.81 15.52 8.46
C GLU A 111 -14.31 14.80 9.71
N GLN A 112 -14.95 13.65 9.55
CA GLN A 112 -15.46 12.80 10.64
C GLN A 112 -14.41 11.81 11.16
N GLY A 113 -13.18 11.81 10.60
CA GLY A 113 -12.11 10.90 10.97
C GLY A 113 -12.23 9.49 10.39
N LYS A 114 -13.10 9.26 9.41
CA LYS A 114 -13.25 7.99 8.71
C LYS A 114 -12.34 7.92 7.49
N LEU A 115 -11.90 6.72 7.16
CA LEU A 115 -11.04 6.47 6.01
C LEU A 115 -11.76 6.84 4.70
N ASN A 116 -11.17 7.75 3.92
CA ASN A 116 -11.78 8.30 2.71
C ASN A 116 -11.02 7.90 1.44
N ARG A 117 -9.69 8.03 1.41
CA ARG A 117 -8.88 7.70 0.23
C ARG A 117 -7.63 6.95 0.61
N VAL A 118 -7.27 5.98 -0.23
CA VAL A 118 -6.05 5.19 -0.11
C VAL A 118 -5.37 5.15 -1.46
N TRP A 119 -4.06 5.39 -1.45
CA TRP A 119 -3.20 5.21 -2.61
C TRP A 119 -2.28 4.01 -2.37
N ILE A 120 -2.41 3.02 -3.25
CA ILE A 120 -1.66 1.77 -3.23
C ILE A 120 -0.75 1.76 -4.46
N VAL A 121 0.47 1.25 -4.29
CA VAL A 121 1.43 1.12 -5.39
C VAL A 121 1.88 -0.32 -5.49
N VAL A 122 1.79 -0.91 -6.68
CA VAL A 122 2.30 -2.25 -6.98
C VAL A 122 3.36 -2.14 -8.06
N ALA A 123 4.51 -2.78 -7.83
CA ALA A 123 5.65 -2.70 -8.73
C ALA A 123 5.78 -3.95 -9.60
N TYR A 124 6.04 -3.76 -10.88
CA TYR A 124 6.16 -4.81 -11.88
C TYR A 124 7.50 -4.72 -12.61
N HIS A 125 7.97 -5.86 -13.09
CA HIS A 125 9.13 -5.99 -13.95
C HIS A 125 8.77 -6.58 -15.32
N GLY A 126 9.47 -6.21 -16.37
CA GLY A 126 9.24 -6.74 -17.71
C GLY A 126 10.23 -6.19 -18.71
N GLN A 127 10.92 -7.08 -19.43
CA GLN A 127 11.92 -6.67 -20.43
C GLN A 127 11.32 -5.81 -21.54
N GLN A 128 10.06 -6.07 -21.90
CA GLN A 128 9.34 -5.31 -22.93
C GLN A 128 8.87 -3.94 -22.44
N LEU A 129 8.88 -3.68 -21.13
CA LEU A 129 8.57 -2.35 -20.60
C LEU A 129 9.66 -1.34 -21.00
N GLY A 130 10.91 -1.75 -21.21
CA GLY A 130 11.96 -0.85 -21.72
C GLY A 130 11.71 -0.32 -23.13
N ASP A 131 10.80 -0.96 -23.90
CA ASP A 131 10.51 -0.62 -25.29
C ASP A 131 9.34 0.38 -25.41
N ASN A 132 9.65 1.59 -25.89
CA ASN A 132 8.67 2.65 -26.09
C ASN A 132 7.64 2.32 -27.19
N VAL A 133 8.02 1.54 -28.21
CA VAL A 133 7.10 1.13 -29.29
C VAL A 133 6.08 0.14 -28.73
N TYR A 134 6.54 -0.83 -27.96
CA TYR A 134 5.67 -1.78 -27.27
C TYR A 134 4.72 -1.07 -26.29
N ARG A 135 5.24 -0.19 -25.43
CA ARG A 135 4.42 0.62 -24.51
C ARG A 135 3.33 1.42 -25.23
N LYS A 136 3.67 2.10 -26.33
CA LYS A 136 2.70 2.85 -27.14
C LYS A 136 1.59 1.94 -27.67
N GLY A 137 1.93 0.74 -28.16
CA GLY A 137 0.96 -0.23 -28.65
C GLY A 137 -0.02 -0.76 -27.61
N ILE A 138 0.34 -0.75 -26.32
CA ILE A 138 -0.59 -1.10 -25.22
C ILE A 138 -1.56 0.05 -24.95
N LEU A 139 -1.09 1.30 -25.00
CA LEU A 139 -1.88 2.49 -24.67
C LEU A 139 -2.87 2.91 -25.76
N GLU A 140 -2.64 2.50 -27.01
CA GLU A 140 -3.51 2.81 -28.17
C GLU A 140 -4.58 1.74 -28.44
N ARG A 141 -4.73 0.73 -27.58
CA ARG A 141 -5.82 -0.27 -27.64
C ARG A 141 -7.04 0.20 -26.89
#